data_AF-A0A0F9D748-F1
#
_entry.id   AF-A0A0F9D748-F1
#
_cell.length_a   1.000
_cell.length_b   1.000
_cell.length_c   1.000
_cell.angle_alpha   90.00
_cell.angle_beta   90.00
_cell.angle_gamma   90.00
#
_symmetry.space_group_name_H-M   'P 1'
#
loop_
_entity.id
_entity.type
_entity.pdbx_description
1 polymer ?
#
loop_
_entity_poly.entity_id
_entity_poly.type
_entity_poly.pdbx_seq_one_letter_code
_entity_poly.pdbx_strand_id
1 'polypeptide(L)'
;AHELEKSKLWQAGGAQPEGGTWHSTPANTWAASGDKQCLNCHVQVNKTAVHSIHTFGKCVGCHMPRIAKSAESGDIHSHVFTALLPEDTIANPEIPNSCQACHKHKDEDVNKLNEDLKKIQAAMLLGG
;
A
#
# COMPACT_ATOMS: atom_id res chain seq x y z
N ALA A 1 7.06 3.46 16.07
CA ALA A 1 8.45 3.96 15.88
C ALA A 1 9.33 2.90 15.21
N HIS A 2 9.49 1.71 15.80
CA HIS A 2 10.44 0.70 15.32
C HIS A 2 10.18 0.12 13.90
N GLU A 3 8.92 0.10 13.43
CA GLU A 3 8.61 -0.32 12.04
C GLU A 3 8.87 0.77 10.99
N LEU A 4 8.79 2.05 11.39
CA LEU A 4 9.05 3.18 10.50
C LEU A 4 10.54 3.28 10.13
N GLU A 5 11.41 3.01 11.10
CA GLU A 5 12.88 3.07 10.95
C GLU A 5 13.42 2.09 9.90
N LYS A 6 12.68 1.00 9.63
CA LYS A 6 13.04 -0.01 8.63
C LYS A 6 12.55 0.34 7.22
N SER A 7 11.68 1.34 7.07
CA SER A 7 11.13 1.73 5.77
C SER A 7 12.18 2.46 4.92
N LYS A 8 12.13 2.25 3.60
CA LYS A 8 13.00 3.00 2.66
C LYS A 8 12.75 4.51 2.70
N LEU A 9 11.54 4.93 3.06
CA LEU A 9 11.19 6.33 3.22
C LEU A 9 12.01 6.99 4.35
N TRP A 10 12.12 6.31 5.50
CA TRP A 10 12.95 6.76 6.61
C TRP A 10 14.44 6.82 6.23
N GLN A 11 14.94 5.77 5.57
CA GLN A 11 16.33 5.71 5.09
C GLN A 11 16.66 6.83 4.08
N ALA A 12 15.66 7.29 3.31
CA ALA A 12 15.78 8.40 2.37
C ALA A 12 15.63 9.78 3.02
N GLY A 13 15.51 9.85 4.36
CA GLY A 13 15.34 11.12 5.10
C GLY A 13 13.90 11.63 5.17
N GLY A 14 12.91 10.81 4.81
CA GLY A 14 11.51 11.13 5.01
C GLY A 14 11.15 11.05 6.49
N ALA A 15 10.94 12.20 7.12
CA ALA A 15 10.50 12.32 8.51
C ALA A 15 9.15 13.03 8.59
N GLN A 16 8.31 12.64 9.54
CA GLN A 16 7.15 13.44 9.92
C GLN A 16 7.68 14.69 10.64
N PRO A 17 7.33 15.92 10.22
CA PRO A 17 7.73 17.10 10.97
C PRO A 17 7.14 17.03 12.38
N GLU A 18 7.97 17.36 13.35
CA GLU A 18 7.62 17.29 14.77
C GLU A 18 6.46 18.25 15.05
N GLY A 19 5.26 17.70 15.28
CA GLY A 19 4.04 18.48 15.56
C GLY A 19 3.05 18.66 14.39
N GLY A 20 3.23 18.00 13.23
CA GLY A 20 2.30 18.10 12.10
C GLY A 20 1.14 17.10 12.15
N THR A 21 -0.09 17.58 12.29
CA THR A 21 -1.28 16.83 11.87
C THR A 21 -1.33 16.82 10.35
N TRP A 22 -1.29 15.63 9.74
CA TRP A 22 -1.49 15.41 8.29
C TRP A 22 -2.84 15.93 7.74
N HIS A 23 -3.69 16.50 8.61
CA HIS A 23 -5.02 16.98 8.31
C HIS A 23 -5.28 18.46 8.69
N SER A 24 -4.29 19.22 9.21
CA SER A 24 -4.59 20.61 9.64
C SER A 24 -3.41 21.61 9.73
N THR A 25 -2.50 21.67 8.75
CA THR A 25 -1.54 22.80 8.64
C THR A 25 -1.70 23.59 7.33
N PRO A 26 -1.55 24.93 7.35
CA PRO A 26 -1.85 25.79 6.21
C PRO A 26 -0.83 25.61 5.09
N ALA A 27 -1.32 25.80 3.86
CA ALA A 27 -0.67 25.46 2.60
C ALA A 27 0.71 26.10 2.40
N ASN A 28 1.77 25.31 2.47
CA ASN A 28 2.90 25.44 1.55
C ASN A 28 3.57 24.08 1.30
N THR A 29 3.60 23.74 0.01
CA THR A 29 4.30 22.66 -0.72
C THR A 29 3.81 21.20 -0.70
N TRP A 30 2.90 20.75 0.17
CA TRP A 30 2.25 19.42 0.04
C TRP A 30 0.72 19.46 0.06
N ALA A 31 0.13 20.22 -0.87
CA ALA A 31 -1.32 20.43 -0.99
C ALA A 31 -2.14 19.21 -1.49
N ALA A 32 -1.53 18.03 -1.53
CA ALA A 32 -2.16 16.80 -1.96
C ALA A 32 -2.62 15.99 -0.73
N SER A 33 -3.78 15.37 -0.76
CA SER A 33 -4.26 14.44 0.28
C SER A 33 -4.30 13.01 -0.25
N GLY A 34 -3.94 12.03 0.58
CA GLY A 34 -3.98 10.61 0.23
C GLY A 34 -3.06 10.26 -0.95
N ASP A 35 -3.56 9.48 -1.91
CA ASP A 35 -2.80 8.98 -3.05
C ASP A 35 -2.06 10.07 -3.85
N LYS A 36 -2.61 11.29 -3.90
CA LYS A 36 -2.00 12.42 -4.61
C LYS A 36 -0.63 12.81 -4.03
N GLN A 37 -0.37 12.55 -2.75
CA GLN A 37 0.93 12.84 -2.14
C GLN A 37 2.03 11.93 -2.68
N CYS A 38 1.69 10.66 -2.92
CA CYS A 38 2.63 9.69 -3.50
C CYS A 38 3.10 10.16 -4.88
N LEU A 39 2.18 10.71 -5.68
CA LEU A 39 2.44 11.18 -7.04
C LEU A 39 3.29 12.45 -7.12
N ASN A 40 3.55 13.15 -6.00
CA ASN A 40 4.50 14.26 -5.98
C ASN A 40 5.93 13.82 -6.30
N CYS A 41 6.27 12.56 -5.98
CA CYS A 41 7.59 11.98 -6.25
C CYS A 41 7.51 10.73 -7.15
N HIS A 42 6.45 9.92 -7.05
CA HIS A 42 6.27 8.70 -7.83
C HIS A 42 5.38 8.95 -9.05
N VAL A 43 5.97 9.50 -10.12
CA VAL A 43 5.27 9.71 -11.38
C VAL A 43 4.96 8.36 -12.04
N GLN A 44 3.67 8.02 -12.16
CA GLN A 44 3.23 6.86 -12.93
C GLN A 44 3.16 7.23 -14.41
N VAL A 45 4.12 6.74 -15.20
CA VAL A 45 4.22 7.02 -16.64
C VAL A 45 3.35 6.10 -17.51
N ASN A 46 2.88 4.98 -16.96
CA ASN A 46 1.99 4.04 -17.63
C ASN A 46 1.08 3.30 -16.63
N LYS A 47 0.00 2.71 -17.16
CA LYS A 47 -0.85 1.77 -16.42
C LYS A 47 -0.23 0.38 -16.54
N THR A 48 0.66 0.03 -15.62
CA THR A 48 1.16 -1.35 -15.54
C THR A 48 0.11 -2.26 -14.90
N ALA A 49 0.16 -3.56 -15.20
CA ALA A 49 -0.86 -4.55 -14.84
C ALA A 49 -1.37 -4.42 -13.39
N VAL A 50 -0.46 -4.48 -12.41
CA VAL A 50 -0.82 -4.41 -10.98
C VAL A 50 -1.33 -3.04 -10.52
N HIS A 51 -0.90 -1.95 -11.17
CA HIS A 51 -1.43 -0.60 -10.91
C HIS A 51 -2.75 -0.33 -11.65
N SER A 52 -3.27 -1.31 -12.39
CA SER A 52 -4.56 -1.25 -13.08
C SER A 52 -5.63 -2.09 -12.37
N ILE A 53 -5.28 -2.78 -11.28
CA ILE A 53 -6.21 -3.63 -10.53
C ILE A 53 -7.20 -2.74 -9.77
N HIS A 54 -8.48 -2.88 -10.14
CA HIS A 54 -9.67 -2.27 -9.55
C HIS A 54 -9.77 -0.73 -9.59
N THR A 55 -8.70 0.04 -9.43
CA THR A 55 -8.69 1.51 -9.69
C THR A 55 -7.25 2.02 -9.85
N PHE A 56 -6.97 2.71 -10.95
CA PHE A 56 -5.67 3.35 -11.18
C PHE A 56 -5.43 4.50 -10.17
N GLY A 57 -4.21 4.62 -9.65
CA GLY A 57 -3.83 5.71 -8.73
C GLY A 57 -4.26 5.52 -7.27
N LYS A 58 -4.48 4.27 -6.82
CA LYS A 58 -4.74 3.91 -5.40
C LYS A 58 -3.48 3.43 -4.69
N CYS A 59 -2.52 4.33 -4.52
CA CYS A 59 -1.23 4.07 -3.90
C CYS A 59 -1.38 3.61 -2.44
N VAL A 60 -2.14 4.35 -1.63
CA VAL A 60 -2.30 4.11 -0.19
C VAL A 60 -3.04 2.80 0.06
N GLY A 61 -4.00 2.44 -0.79
CA GLY A 61 -4.77 1.20 -0.64
C GLY A 61 -3.90 -0.07 -0.67
N CYS A 62 -2.90 -0.10 -1.55
CA CYS A 62 -2.01 -1.26 -1.69
C CYS A 62 -0.69 -1.11 -0.91
N HIS A 63 -0.10 0.08 -0.86
CA HIS A 63 1.22 0.29 -0.25
C HIS A 63 1.16 0.69 1.22
N MET A 64 -0.02 1.07 1.72
CA MET A 64 -0.25 1.41 3.12
C MET A 64 -1.56 0.75 3.60
N PRO A 65 -1.72 -0.58 3.41
CA PRO A 65 -2.98 -1.24 3.74
C PRO A 65 -3.26 -1.12 5.24
N ARG A 66 -4.54 -1.13 5.62
CA ARG A 66 -4.93 -1.09 7.02
C ARG A 66 -4.79 -2.47 7.65
N ILE A 67 -3.64 -2.70 8.27
CA ILE A 67 -3.21 -4.03 8.75
C ILE A 67 -2.76 -4.02 10.21
N ALA A 68 -2.44 -2.85 10.75
CA ALA A 68 -2.08 -2.73 12.15
C ALA A 68 -3.35 -2.65 13.00
N LYS A 69 -3.27 -3.18 14.22
CA LYS A 69 -4.37 -3.20 15.19
C LYS A 69 -4.14 -2.12 16.23
N SER A 70 -5.09 -1.21 16.43
CA SER A 70 -5.23 -0.45 17.68
C SER A 70 -6.61 -0.61 18.28
N ALA A 71 -6.77 -1.48 19.27
CA ALA A 71 -8.08 -1.81 19.87
C ALA A 71 -9.12 -2.46 18.92
N GLU A 72 -9.11 -2.19 17.61
CA GLU A 72 -9.81 -2.94 16.55
C GLU A 72 -8.80 -3.44 15.51
N SER A 73 -9.12 -4.48 14.75
CA SER A 73 -8.22 -4.98 13.70
C SER A 73 -8.45 -4.24 12.38
N GLY A 74 -7.42 -3.61 11.81
CA GLY A 74 -7.49 -2.97 10.49
C GLY A 74 -7.89 -1.49 10.52
N ASP A 75 -7.53 -0.80 11.59
CA ASP A 75 -7.84 0.61 11.84
C ASP A 75 -6.62 1.52 11.61
N ILE A 76 -5.39 0.99 11.69
CA ILE A 76 -4.16 1.72 11.38
C ILE A 76 -3.60 1.34 10.00
N HIS A 77 -3.29 2.36 9.19
CA HIS A 77 -2.55 2.20 7.94
C HIS A 77 -1.10 1.79 8.20
N SER A 78 -0.62 0.81 7.45
CA SER A 78 0.79 0.46 7.42
C SER A 78 1.63 1.63 6.94
N HIS A 79 2.80 1.82 7.57
CA HIS A 79 3.80 2.79 7.15
C HIS A 79 5.11 2.10 6.72
N VAL A 80 5.04 0.85 6.26
CA VAL A 80 6.18 0.19 5.61
C VAL A 80 6.26 0.50 4.10
N PHE A 81 5.22 1.12 3.54
CA PHE A 81 5.14 1.62 2.15
C PHE A 81 5.36 0.54 1.07
N THR A 82 5.16 -0.73 1.41
CA THR A 82 5.24 -1.86 0.48
C THR A 82 3.89 -2.56 0.39
N ALA A 83 3.57 -3.06 -0.80
CA ALA A 83 2.47 -3.98 -0.95
C ALA A 83 2.83 -5.29 -0.27
N LEU A 84 2.03 -5.70 0.70
CA LEU A 84 2.04 -7.05 1.26
C LEU A 84 1.27 -7.98 0.34
N LEU A 85 1.93 -9.02 -0.14
CA LEU A 85 1.39 -9.90 -1.16
C LEU A 85 0.65 -11.09 -0.51
N PRO A 86 -0.34 -11.69 -1.18
CA PRO A 86 -1.01 -12.89 -0.67
C PRO A 86 -0.05 -14.05 -0.35
N GLU A 87 1.08 -14.16 -1.06
CA GLU A 87 2.11 -15.15 -0.77
C GLU A 87 2.75 -14.99 0.62
N ASP A 88 2.87 -13.76 1.13
CA ASP A 88 3.38 -13.51 2.47
C ASP A 88 2.41 -14.05 3.52
N THR A 89 1.10 -13.88 3.31
CA THR A 89 0.05 -14.45 4.16
C THR A 89 0.01 -15.97 4.07
N ILE A 90 0.27 -16.56 2.90
CA ILE A 90 0.34 -18.03 2.75
C ILE A 90 1.55 -18.57 3.53
N ALA A 91 2.69 -17.90 3.44
CA ALA A 91 3.91 -18.30 4.16
C ALA A 91 3.78 -18.09 5.69
N ASN A 92 3.08 -17.03 6.11
CA ASN A 92 2.77 -16.75 7.49
C ASN A 92 1.35 -16.15 7.62
N PRO A 93 0.35 -16.94 8.07
CA PRO A 93 -1.03 -16.48 8.22
C PRO A 93 -1.25 -15.31 9.19
N GLU A 94 -0.28 -15.01 10.05
CA GLU A 94 -0.33 -13.85 10.94
C GLU A 94 -0.06 -12.53 10.21
N ILE A 95 0.54 -12.59 9.02
CA ILE A 95 0.84 -11.42 8.19
C ILE A 95 -0.33 -11.18 7.23
N PRO A 96 -1.14 -10.12 7.43
CA PRO A 96 -2.20 -9.77 6.49
C PRO A 96 -1.62 -9.25 5.16
N ASN A 97 -2.39 -9.35 4.08
CA ASN A 97 -2.00 -8.81 2.76
C ASN A 97 -2.88 -7.64 2.32
N SER A 98 -2.38 -6.92 1.31
CA SER A 98 -2.99 -5.70 0.79
C SER A 98 -4.27 -5.98 -0.02
N CYS A 99 -4.40 -7.18 -0.58
CA CYS A 99 -5.56 -7.57 -1.36
C CYS A 99 -6.77 -7.76 -0.44
N GLN A 100 -6.64 -8.57 0.61
CA GLN A 100 -7.70 -8.82 1.60
C GLN A 100 -7.96 -7.62 2.53
N ALA A 101 -7.05 -6.64 2.59
CA ALA A 101 -7.35 -5.34 3.22
C ALA A 101 -8.38 -4.51 2.42
N CYS A 102 -8.62 -4.83 1.15
CA CYS A 102 -9.70 -4.23 0.36
C CYS A 102 -11.05 -4.90 0.68
N HIS A 103 -12.14 -4.12 0.71
CA HIS A 103 -13.48 -4.67 1.00
C HIS A 103 -13.91 -5.79 0.04
N LYS A 104 -13.37 -5.80 -1.20
CA LYS A 104 -13.83 -6.71 -2.25
C LYS A 104 -13.30 -8.12 -2.05
N HIS A 105 -12.09 -8.23 -1.52
CA HIS A 105 -11.35 -9.47 -1.36
C HIS A 105 -11.23 -9.88 0.10
N LYS A 106 -11.89 -9.17 1.02
CA LYS A 106 -11.79 -9.37 2.47
C LYS A 106 -11.92 -10.83 2.88
N ASP A 107 -12.88 -11.52 2.29
CA ASP A 107 -13.24 -12.91 2.62
C ASP A 107 -12.86 -13.90 1.48
N GLU A 108 -12.09 -13.45 0.48
CA GLU A 108 -11.70 -14.32 -0.63
C GLU A 108 -10.54 -15.25 -0.23
N ASP A 109 -10.53 -16.46 -0.79
CA ASP A 109 -9.47 -17.45 -0.55
C ASP A 109 -8.09 -16.92 -0.96
N VAL A 110 -7.14 -16.98 -0.02
CA VAL A 110 -5.81 -16.40 -0.18
C VAL A 110 -5.00 -17.10 -1.27
N ASN A 111 -5.19 -18.41 -1.50
CA ASN A 111 -4.49 -19.15 -2.54
C ASN A 111 -4.99 -18.72 -3.92
N LYS A 112 -6.31 -18.63 -4.10
CA LYS A 112 -6.94 -18.11 -5.32
C LYS A 112 -6.48 -16.69 -5.62
N LEU A 113 -6.46 -15.81 -4.62
CA LEU A 113 -5.95 -14.44 -4.77
C LEU A 113 -4.49 -14.40 -5.22
N ASN A 114 -3.65 -15.26 -4.64
CA ASN A 114 -2.24 -15.35 -5.01
C ASN A 114 -2.07 -15.82 -6.46
N GLU A 115 -2.82 -16.84 -6.87
CA GLU A 115 -2.79 -17.33 -8.25
C GLU A 115 -3.25 -16.26 -9.24
N ASP A 116 -4.32 -15.55 -8.94
CA ASP A 116 -4.86 -14.51 -9.83
C ASP A 116 -3.89 -13.31 -9.92
N LEU A 117 -3.26 -12.91 -8.81
CA LEU A 117 -2.21 -11.90 -8.84
C LEU A 117 -1.01 -12.33 -9.70
N LYS A 118 -0.57 -13.59 -9.57
CA LYS A 118 0.51 -14.15 -10.39
C LYS A 118 0.17 -14.15 -11.87
N LYS A 119 -1.08 -14.47 -12.25
CA LYS A 119 -1.54 -14.38 -13.65
C LYS A 119 -1.45 -12.96 -14.19
N ILE A 120 -1.86 -11.97 -13.38
CA ILE A 120 -1.79 -10.54 -13.76
C ILE A 120 -0.33 -10.09 -13.94
N GLN A 121 0.55 -10.50 -13.03
CA GLN A 121 1.98 -10.19 -13.12
C GLN A 121 2.63 -10.88 -14.34
N ALA A 122 2.32 -12.15 -14.60
CA ALA A 122 2.84 -12.91 -15.72
C ALA A 122 2.38 -12.34 -17.07
N ALA A 123 1.13 -11.91 -17.18
CA ALA A 123 0.60 -11.25 -18.38
C ALA A 123 1.38 -9.99 -18.76
N MET A 124 2.00 -9.31 -17.78
CA MET A 124 2.86 -8.14 -18.04
C MET A 124 4.26 -8.52 -18.56
N LEU A 125 4.82 -9.65 -18.11
CA LEU A 125 6.15 -10.11 -18.51
C LEU A 125 6.18 -10.69 -19.93
N LEU A 126 5.04 -11.17 -20.42
CA LEU A 126 4.92 -11.80 -21.73
C LEU A 126 4.55 -10.85 -22.88
N GLY A 127 4.43 -9.55 -22.60
CA GLY A 127 4.15 -8.53 -23.60
C GLY A 127 2.69 -8.53 -24.05
N GLY A 128 1.93 -7.53 -23.58
CA GLY A 128 0.76 -7.06 -24.32
C GLY A 128 1.17 -6.34 -25.59
#